data_AF-A0A950K745-F1
#
_entry.id   AF-A0A950K745-F1
#
_cell.length_a   1.000
_cell.length_b   1.000
_cell.length_c   1.000
_cell.angle_alpha   90.00
_cell.angle_beta   90.00
_cell.angle_gamma   90.00
#
_symmetry.space_group_name_H-M   'P 1'
#
loop_
_entity.id
_entity.type
_entity.pdbx_description
1 polymer ?
#
loop_
_entity_poly.entity_id
_entity_poly.type
_entity_poly.pdbx_seq_one_letter_code
_entity_poly.pdbx_strand_id
1 'polypeptide(L)'
;MLEPINIATVEAETFFGVQSSGRTLSCKMGALGTDGRQIELVVKWRQGPERKDIGGICELIGALLARDLGFRTPKTYFLNISAEFNSVIGHAEARKKAQHSVGLNFSCVLLQPVHPWPKDRHIPMHHKQMAQEVFAFDALAENVDRRPENPNLLLYQDDIHLIDHDLAFS
;
A
#
# COMPACT_ATOMS: atom_id res chain seq x y z
N MET A 1 -1.00 -11.32 -25.77
CA MET A 1 0.24 -10.94 -25.06
C MET A 1 -0.20 -10.10 -23.88
N LEU A 2 0.24 -10.43 -22.67
CA LEU A 2 0.03 -9.55 -21.50
C LEU A 2 0.84 -8.27 -21.75
N GLU A 3 0.23 -7.10 -21.53
CA GLU A 3 0.97 -5.85 -21.60
C GLU A 3 2.06 -5.82 -20.51
N PRO A 4 3.23 -5.21 -20.76
CA PRO A 4 4.25 -5.07 -19.74
C PRO A 4 3.69 -4.31 -18.54
N ILE A 5 3.83 -4.88 -17.34
CA ILE A 5 3.51 -4.17 -16.11
C ILE A 5 4.54 -3.05 -15.93
N ASN A 6 4.11 -1.82 -16.18
CA ASN A 6 4.94 -0.63 -15.95
C ASN A 6 4.55 0.04 -14.63
N ILE A 7 5.49 0.07 -13.68
CA ILE A 7 5.33 0.77 -12.41
C ILE A 7 6.10 2.08 -12.52
N ALA A 8 5.37 3.19 -12.49
CA ALA A 8 5.98 4.51 -12.57
C ALA A 8 6.79 4.82 -11.30
N THR A 9 7.94 5.44 -11.50
CA THR A 9 8.72 6.05 -10.43
C THR A 9 8.40 7.53 -10.36
N VAL A 10 8.20 8.04 -9.15
CA VAL A 10 7.97 9.45 -8.85
C VAL A 10 8.86 9.91 -7.70
N GLU A 11 9.13 11.21 -7.63
CA GLU A 11 9.99 11.82 -6.60
C GLU A 11 9.14 12.35 -5.44
N ALA A 12 9.60 12.15 -4.20
CA ALA A 12 8.95 12.74 -3.05
C ALA A 12 9.20 14.25 -2.97
N GLU A 13 8.12 15.03 -2.91
CA GLU A 13 8.17 16.49 -2.88
C GLU A 13 7.55 17.08 -1.61
N THR A 14 6.62 16.37 -0.98
CA THR A 14 5.92 16.89 0.21
C THR A 14 5.74 15.80 1.26
N PHE A 15 5.93 16.15 2.53
CA PHE A 15 5.60 15.30 3.67
C PHE A 15 4.32 15.80 4.33
N PHE A 16 3.25 15.01 4.28
CA PHE A 16 1.97 15.38 4.88
C PHE A 16 1.82 14.88 6.32
N GLY A 17 2.55 13.83 6.71
CA GLY A 17 2.52 13.30 8.06
C GLY A 17 2.67 11.78 8.13
N VAL A 18 2.72 11.27 9.36
CA VAL A 18 2.68 9.82 9.64
C VAL A 18 1.22 9.36 9.64
N GLN A 19 0.94 8.15 9.15
CA GLN A 19 -0.39 7.57 9.30
C GLN A 19 -0.68 7.29 10.78
N SER A 20 -1.86 7.71 11.24
CA SER A 20 -2.32 7.53 12.62
C SER A 20 -2.63 6.06 12.97
N SER A 21 -2.74 5.19 11.96
CA SER A 21 -3.08 3.77 12.08
C SER A 21 -2.03 2.92 11.39
N GLY A 22 -1.69 1.78 11.99
CA GLY A 22 -0.73 0.82 11.45
C GLY A 22 0.53 0.69 12.30
N ARG A 23 1.16 -0.48 12.25
CA ARG A 23 2.35 -0.82 13.07
C ARG A 23 3.67 -0.37 12.44
N THR A 24 3.64 0.10 11.20
CA THR A 24 4.83 0.21 10.33
C THR A 24 5.37 1.64 10.16
N LEU A 25 4.71 2.64 10.74
CA LEU A 25 5.02 4.08 10.58
C LEU A 25 5.09 4.52 9.10
N SER A 26 4.15 4.02 8.31
CA SER A 26 3.89 4.52 6.97
C SER A 26 3.59 6.02 7.00
N CYS A 27 3.94 6.70 5.92
CA CYS A 27 3.80 8.15 5.82
C CYS A 27 2.93 8.54 4.63
N LYS A 28 2.22 9.66 4.77
CA LYS A 28 1.52 10.33 3.68
C LYS A 28 2.50 11.32 3.02
N MET A 29 2.68 11.18 1.71
CA MET A 29 3.61 12.01 0.95
C MET A 29 2.99 12.49 -0.36
N GLY A 30 3.47 13.61 -0.86
CA GLY A 30 3.13 14.15 -2.16
C GLY A 30 4.26 13.93 -3.15
N ALA A 31 3.90 13.61 -4.39
CA ALA A 31 4.79 13.57 -5.53
C ALA A 31 4.13 14.27 -6.73
N LEU A 32 4.93 14.76 -7.69
CA LEU A 32 4.39 15.34 -8.92
C LEU A 32 4.28 14.27 -10.00
N GLY A 33 3.07 14.08 -10.54
CA GLY A 33 2.83 13.25 -11.71
C GLY A 33 3.43 13.86 -12.98
N THR A 34 3.59 13.04 -14.01
CA THR A 34 4.07 13.50 -15.33
C THR A 34 3.09 14.47 -16.00
N ASP A 35 1.84 14.51 -15.56
CA ASP A 35 0.80 15.45 -15.98
C ASP A 35 0.80 16.75 -15.16
N GLY A 36 1.78 16.95 -14.27
CA GLY A 36 1.90 18.11 -13.40
C GLY A 36 0.89 18.13 -12.25
N ARG A 37 0.13 17.05 -12.03
CA ARG A 37 -0.80 16.96 -10.89
C ARG A 37 -0.11 16.35 -9.69
N GLN A 38 -0.46 16.84 -8.50
CA GLN A 38 0.00 16.24 -7.26
C GLN A 38 -0.66 14.87 -7.06
N ILE A 39 0.16 13.89 -6.71
CA ILE A 39 -0.26 12.55 -6.34
C ILE A 39 -0.02 12.41 -4.84
N GLU A 40 -1.09 12.14 -4.10
CA GLU A 40 -0.99 11.78 -2.68
C GLU A 40 -0.77 10.28 -2.54
N LEU A 41 0.27 9.92 -1.79
CA LEU A 41 0.76 8.57 -1.65
C LEU A 41 0.85 8.17 -0.19
N VAL A 42 0.64 6.89 0.07
CA VAL A 42 1.12 6.20 1.27
C VAL A 42 2.43 5.51 0.91
N VAL A 43 3.49 5.78 1.68
CA VAL A 43 4.79 5.13 1.51
C VAL A 43 5.00 4.04 2.57
N LYS A 44 5.46 2.87 2.12
CA LYS A 44 6.04 1.83 2.98
C LYS A 44 7.55 1.84 2.81
N TRP A 45 8.25 2.03 3.92
CA TRP A 45 9.70 2.15 3.94
C TRP A 45 10.38 0.86 3.47
N ARG A 46 11.37 0.97 2.59
CA ARG A 46 12.22 -0.15 2.16
C ARG A 46 12.92 -0.81 3.34
N GLN A 47 13.25 -0.08 4.39
CA GLN A 47 13.72 -0.65 5.66
C GLN A 47 12.59 -0.71 6.70
N GLY A 48 11.48 -1.32 6.29
CA GLY A 48 10.32 -1.57 7.15
C GLY A 48 10.63 -2.54 8.31
N PRO A 49 9.79 -2.56 9.36
CA PRO A 49 10.09 -3.27 10.60
C PRO A 49 9.98 -4.80 10.51
N GLU A 50 9.12 -5.33 9.64
CA GLU A 50 8.80 -6.77 9.64
C GLU A 50 9.69 -7.56 8.67
N ARG A 51 9.65 -7.20 7.38
CA ARG A 51 10.39 -7.91 6.31
C ARG A 51 11.38 -7.05 5.53
N LYS A 52 11.75 -5.88 6.08
CA LYS A 52 12.68 -4.91 5.46
C LYS A 52 12.37 -4.69 3.98
N ASP A 53 13.34 -4.94 3.11
CA ASP A 53 13.31 -4.75 1.66
C ASP A 53 12.35 -5.71 0.96
N ILE A 54 12.12 -6.90 1.53
CA ILE A 54 11.20 -7.90 0.98
C ILE A 54 9.75 -7.43 1.13
N GLY A 55 9.40 -6.75 2.22
CA GLY A 55 8.01 -6.35 2.49
C GLY A 55 7.41 -5.47 1.39
N GLY A 56 8.17 -4.47 0.90
CA GLY A 56 7.73 -3.62 -0.21
C GLY A 56 7.60 -4.37 -1.54
N ILE A 57 8.40 -5.42 -1.75
CA ILE A 57 8.32 -6.28 -2.93
C ILE A 57 7.08 -7.17 -2.86
N CYS A 58 6.80 -7.78 -1.70
CA CYS A 58 5.58 -8.56 -1.48
C CYS A 58 4.34 -7.71 -1.65
N GLU A 59 4.34 -6.48 -1.12
CA GLU A 59 3.24 -5.54 -1.32
C GLU A 59 3.00 -5.26 -2.80
N LEU A 60 4.07 -5.01 -3.54
CA LEU A 60 3.99 -4.76 -4.98
C LEU A 60 3.45 -5.97 -5.75
N ILE A 61 4.05 -7.14 -5.56
CA ILE A 61 3.64 -8.37 -6.26
C ILE A 61 2.19 -8.73 -5.89
N GLY A 62 1.84 -8.68 -4.61
CA GLY A 62 0.48 -8.95 -4.13
C GLY A 62 -0.53 -7.99 -4.75
N ALA A 63 -0.25 -6.68 -4.76
CA ALA A 63 -1.15 -5.69 -5.35
C ALA A 63 -1.33 -5.85 -6.86
N LEU A 64 -0.26 -6.24 -7.58
CA LEU A 64 -0.28 -6.48 -9.02
C LEU A 64 -1.03 -7.76 -9.38
N LEU A 65 -0.78 -8.85 -8.66
CA LEU A 65 -1.49 -10.12 -8.84
C LEU A 65 -2.97 -9.97 -8.53
N ALA A 66 -3.31 -9.29 -7.42
CA ALA A 66 -4.69 -9.02 -7.08
C ALA A 66 -5.40 -8.24 -8.21
N ARG A 67 -4.73 -7.23 -8.78
CA ARG A 67 -5.26 -6.44 -9.90
C ARG A 67 -5.45 -7.27 -11.17
N ASP A 68 -4.49 -8.14 -11.49
CA ASP A 68 -4.57 -9.05 -12.65
C ASP A 68 -5.74 -10.03 -12.52
N LEU A 69 -6.04 -10.47 -11.30
CA LEU A 69 -7.19 -11.31 -10.96
C LEU A 69 -8.53 -10.53 -10.89
N GLY A 70 -8.53 -9.23 -11.18
CA GLY A 70 -9.74 -8.40 -11.23
C GLY A 70 -10.14 -7.77 -9.88
N PHE A 71 -9.35 -7.93 -8.83
CA PHE A 71 -9.56 -7.19 -7.59
C PHE A 71 -9.10 -5.74 -7.73
N ARG A 72 -9.66 -4.86 -6.89
CA ARG A 72 -9.21 -3.48 -6.82
C ARG A 72 -8.09 -3.34 -5.80
N THR A 73 -7.04 -2.63 -6.18
CA THR A 73 -5.94 -2.23 -5.31
C THR A 73 -5.63 -0.76 -5.58
N PRO A 74 -5.14 0.02 -4.59
CA PRO A 74 -4.69 1.37 -4.85
C PRO A 74 -3.54 1.37 -5.87
N LYS A 75 -3.53 2.33 -6.81
CA LYS A 75 -2.50 2.40 -7.84
C LYS A 75 -1.11 2.52 -7.21
N THR A 76 -0.19 1.65 -7.61
CA THR A 76 1.16 1.54 -7.04
C THR A 76 2.18 2.39 -7.80
N TYR A 77 3.16 2.92 -7.07
CA TYR A 77 4.31 3.66 -7.59
C TYR A 77 5.57 3.26 -6.83
N PHE A 78 6.73 3.41 -7.47
CA PHE A 78 7.97 3.57 -6.72
C PHE A 78 8.13 5.03 -6.35
N LEU A 79 8.26 5.31 -5.06
CA LEU A 79 8.55 6.66 -4.58
C LEU A 79 10.04 6.74 -4.26
N ASN A 80 10.77 7.58 -4.99
CA ASN A 80 12.15 7.85 -4.69
C ASN A 80 12.26 8.87 -3.55
N ILE A 81 13.01 8.52 -2.51
CA ILE A 81 13.29 9.36 -1.35
C ILE A 81 14.75 9.79 -1.43
N SER A 82 14.98 11.08 -1.67
CA SER A 82 16.34 11.64 -1.71
C SER A 82 16.92 11.80 -0.29
N ALA A 83 18.24 11.91 -0.19
CA ALA A 83 18.91 12.17 1.08
C ALA A 83 18.55 13.57 1.63
N GLU A 84 18.34 14.54 0.75
CA GLU A 84 17.95 15.92 1.07
C GLU A 84 16.51 16.00 1.58
N PHE A 85 15.60 15.22 0.99
CA PHE A 85 14.19 15.15 1.39
C PHE A 85 14.01 14.75 2.86
N ASN A 86 14.99 14.05 3.42
CA ASN A 86 15.02 13.67 4.82
C ASN A 86 14.81 14.87 5.78
N SER A 87 15.35 16.03 5.42
CA SER A 87 15.22 17.27 6.21
C SER A 87 13.78 17.82 6.25
N VAL A 88 12.97 17.50 5.24
CA VAL A 88 11.56 17.91 5.11
C VAL A 88 10.65 17.11 6.06
N ILE A 89 11.07 15.90 6.48
CA ILE A 89 10.27 15.03 7.33
C ILE A 89 10.26 15.58 8.76
N GLY A 90 9.12 16.19 9.15
CA GLY A 90 8.92 16.81 10.46
C GLY A 90 8.76 15.85 11.65
N HIS A 91 8.78 14.53 11.42
CA HIS A 91 8.61 13.52 12.47
C HIS A 91 9.89 12.72 12.68
N ALA A 92 10.49 12.76 13.89
CA ALA A 92 11.81 12.23 14.16
C ALA A 92 11.97 10.72 13.83
N GLU A 93 10.98 9.90 14.18
CA GLU A 93 11.07 8.45 13.92
C GLU A 93 10.92 8.10 12.44
N ALA A 94 9.99 8.75 11.73
CA ALA A 94 9.83 8.62 10.29
C ALA A 94 11.08 9.12 9.55
N ARG A 95 11.68 10.21 10.02
CA ARG A 95 12.95 10.75 9.50
C ARG A 95 14.07 9.70 9.61
N LYS A 96 14.21 9.05 10.77
CA LYS A 96 15.18 7.96 10.96
C LYS A 96 14.92 6.79 10.00
N LYS A 97 13.66 6.41 9.77
CA LYS A 97 13.32 5.36 8.78
C LYS A 97 13.68 5.78 7.34
N ALA A 98 13.40 7.03 6.98
CA ALA A 98 13.75 7.59 5.69
C ALA A 98 15.27 7.62 5.46
N GLN A 99 16.09 7.87 6.49
CA GLN A 99 17.56 7.86 6.37
C GLN A 99 18.09 6.49 5.92
N HIS A 100 17.48 5.42 6.42
CA HIS A 100 17.85 4.05 6.06
C HIS A 100 17.15 3.59 4.77
N SER A 101 16.21 4.37 4.24
CA SER A 101 15.39 4.03 3.07
C SER A 101 15.55 5.04 1.94
N VAL A 102 16.71 5.69 1.82
CA VAL A 102 17.05 6.53 0.65
C VAL A 102 16.99 5.68 -0.63
N GLY A 103 16.44 6.26 -1.69
CA GLY A 103 16.18 5.58 -2.96
C GLY A 103 14.71 5.13 -3.09
N LEU A 104 14.48 4.05 -3.85
CA LEU A 104 13.14 3.58 -4.17
C LEU A 104 12.46 2.90 -2.97
N ASN A 105 11.24 3.33 -2.69
CA ASN A 105 10.33 2.76 -1.71
C ASN A 105 9.02 2.36 -2.38
N PHE A 106 8.34 1.36 -1.83
CA PHE A 106 6.98 1.05 -2.25
C PHE A 106 6.04 2.19 -1.84
N SER A 107 5.15 2.56 -2.75
CA SER A 107 4.06 3.47 -2.44
C SER A 107 2.80 3.13 -3.22
N CYS A 108 1.66 3.61 -2.74
CA CYS A 108 0.41 3.53 -3.46
C CYS A 108 -0.45 4.77 -3.22
N VAL A 109 -1.41 5.04 -4.11
CA VAL A 109 -2.32 6.18 -4.00
C VAL A 109 -3.05 6.15 -2.66
N LEU A 110 -3.04 7.29 -1.99
CA LEU A 110 -3.80 7.51 -0.78
C LEU A 110 -5.29 7.64 -1.13
N LEU A 111 -6.06 6.58 -0.90
CA LEU A 111 -7.51 6.62 -1.06
C LEU A 111 -8.15 7.33 0.14
N GLN A 112 -8.92 8.39 -0.12
CA GLN A 112 -9.72 9.10 0.91
C GLN A 112 -11.01 9.70 0.31
N PRO A 113 -12.11 9.76 1.07
CA PRO A 113 -12.30 9.08 2.36
C PRO A 113 -12.45 7.56 2.17
N VAL A 114 -11.96 6.78 3.14
CA VAL A 114 -12.07 5.31 3.14
C VAL A 114 -12.55 4.80 4.49
N HIS A 115 -13.18 3.63 4.48
CA HIS A 115 -13.58 2.93 5.70
C HIS A 115 -13.04 1.50 5.67
N PRO A 116 -12.39 1.00 6.73
CA PRO A 116 -12.03 -0.40 6.79
C PRO A 116 -13.28 -1.27 6.78
N TRP A 117 -13.19 -2.47 6.20
CA TRP A 117 -14.26 -3.46 6.30
C TRP A 117 -14.54 -3.74 7.79
N PRO A 118 -15.80 -3.60 8.26
CA PRO A 118 -16.10 -3.78 9.67
C PRO A 118 -16.02 -5.26 10.09
N LYS A 119 -15.29 -5.53 11.19
CA LYS A 119 -15.05 -6.88 11.74
C LYS A 119 -16.33 -7.71 11.88
N ASP A 120 -17.38 -7.11 12.46
CA ASP A 120 -18.61 -7.83 12.82
C ASP A 120 -19.70 -7.75 11.75
N ARG A 121 -19.38 -7.27 10.54
CA ARG A 121 -20.35 -7.17 9.45
C ARG A 121 -20.46 -8.50 8.71
N HIS A 122 -21.67 -9.03 8.67
CA HIS A 122 -22.01 -10.12 7.75
C HIS A 122 -21.75 -9.72 6.30
N ILE A 123 -21.15 -10.63 5.54
CA ILE A 123 -20.90 -10.45 4.11
C ILE A 123 -22.26 -10.44 3.38
N PRO A 124 -22.66 -9.31 2.75
CA PRO A 124 -23.90 -9.26 1.98
C PRO A 124 -23.88 -10.26 0.83
N MET A 125 -25.06 -10.72 0.40
CA MET A 125 -25.17 -11.72 -0.68
C MET A 125 -24.42 -11.31 -1.96
N HIS A 126 -24.46 -10.02 -2.32
CA HIS A 126 -23.77 -9.50 -3.51
C HIS A 126 -22.24 -9.49 -3.39
N HIS A 127 -21.68 -9.58 -2.18
CA HIS A 127 -20.23 -9.66 -1.93
C HIS A 127 -19.73 -11.07 -1.65
N LYS A 128 -20.60 -12.10 -1.58
CA LYS A 128 -20.18 -13.46 -1.22
C LYS A 128 -19.15 -14.04 -2.19
N GLN A 129 -19.37 -13.88 -3.50
CA GLN A 129 -18.46 -14.38 -4.52
C GLN A 129 -17.07 -13.72 -4.37
N MET A 130 -17.03 -12.39 -4.31
CA MET A 130 -15.77 -11.65 -4.11
C MET A 130 -15.07 -12.09 -2.81
N ALA A 131 -15.79 -12.25 -1.71
CA ALA A 131 -15.18 -12.68 -0.44
C ALA A 131 -14.55 -14.09 -0.54
N GLN A 132 -15.18 -15.01 -1.29
CA GLN A 132 -14.61 -16.34 -1.56
C GLN A 132 -13.37 -16.25 -2.44
N GLU A 133 -13.37 -15.39 -3.46
CA GLU A 133 -12.23 -15.15 -4.33
C GLU A 133 -11.07 -14.49 -3.58
N VAL A 134 -11.34 -13.52 -2.70
CA VAL A 134 -10.33 -12.91 -1.81
C VAL A 134 -9.73 -13.96 -0.87
N PHE A 135 -10.56 -14.81 -0.27
CA PHE A 135 -10.08 -15.91 0.55
C PHE A 135 -9.17 -16.87 -0.23
N ALA A 136 -9.56 -17.24 -1.46
CA ALA A 136 -8.75 -18.08 -2.33
C ALA A 136 -7.43 -17.40 -2.74
N PHE A 137 -7.47 -16.08 -3.00
CA PHE A 137 -6.29 -15.28 -3.28
C PHE A 137 -5.32 -15.24 -2.09
N ASP A 138 -5.81 -14.97 -0.88
CA ASP A 138 -4.95 -14.94 0.31
C ASP A 138 -4.36 -16.34 0.60
N ALA A 139 -5.12 -17.42 0.36
CA ALA A 139 -4.61 -18.78 0.48
C ALA A 139 -3.51 -19.07 -0.54
N LEU A 140 -3.68 -18.64 -1.80
CA LEU A 140 -2.67 -18.81 -2.86
C LEU A 140 -1.41 -17.98 -2.59
N ALA A 141 -1.58 -16.76 -2.08
CA ALA A 141 -0.49 -15.84 -1.78
C ALA A 141 0.14 -16.10 -0.39
N GLU A 142 -0.35 -17.08 0.36
CA GLU A 142 0.04 -17.35 1.75
C GLU A 142 -0.07 -16.11 2.66
N ASN A 143 -1.05 -15.25 2.40
CA ASN A 143 -1.26 -14.01 3.13
C ASN A 143 -2.01 -14.25 4.45
N VAL A 144 -1.26 -14.56 5.50
CA VAL A 144 -1.81 -14.82 6.84
C VAL A 144 -2.22 -13.57 7.62
N ASP A 145 -1.96 -12.37 7.09
CA ASP A 145 -2.26 -11.13 7.80
C ASP A 145 -3.73 -10.69 7.66
N ARG A 146 -4.40 -11.07 6.55
CA ARG A 146 -5.81 -10.76 6.34
C ARG A 146 -6.68 -11.60 7.28
N ARG A 147 -7.15 -10.96 8.35
CA ARG A 147 -7.89 -11.62 9.45
C ARG A 147 -9.08 -10.76 9.89
N PRO A 148 -10.05 -11.30 10.66
CA PRO A 148 -11.18 -10.51 11.15
C PRO A 148 -10.78 -9.22 11.88
N GLU A 149 -9.69 -9.26 12.65
CA GLU A 149 -9.13 -8.12 13.39
C GLU A 149 -8.32 -7.16 12.52
N ASN A 150 -7.81 -7.64 11.38
CA ASN A 150 -7.05 -6.85 10.42
C ASN A 150 -7.49 -7.20 9.00
N PRO A 151 -8.66 -6.71 8.56
CA PRO A 151 -9.24 -7.17 7.30
C PRO A 151 -8.44 -6.67 6.10
N ASN A 152 -7.62 -5.61 6.22
CA ASN A 152 -6.84 -5.03 5.12
C ASN A 152 -7.69 -4.78 3.85
N LEU A 153 -8.97 -4.48 4.04
CA LEU A 153 -9.96 -4.19 3.00
C LEU A 153 -10.48 -2.78 3.24
N LEU A 154 -10.35 -1.90 2.25
CA LEU A 154 -10.87 -0.55 2.28
C LEU A 154 -12.13 -0.43 1.42
N LEU A 155 -13.20 0.13 1.98
CA LEU A 155 -14.36 0.59 1.25
C LEU A 155 -14.09 2.00 0.73
N TYR A 156 -14.04 2.16 -0.59
CA TYR A 156 -13.82 3.41 -1.31
C TYR A 156 -14.83 3.51 -2.45
N GLN A 157 -15.66 4.56 -2.47
CA GLN A 157 -16.67 4.77 -3.53
C GLN A 157 -17.53 3.52 -3.83
N ASP A 158 -18.01 2.86 -2.77
CA ASP A 158 -18.79 1.60 -2.79
C ASP A 158 -18.03 0.34 -3.22
N ASP A 159 -16.74 0.47 -3.52
CA ASP A 159 -15.89 -0.63 -3.93
C ASP A 159 -14.93 -1.09 -2.82
N ILE A 160 -14.65 -2.40 -2.80
CA ILE A 160 -13.69 -3.01 -1.88
C ILE A 160 -12.30 -3.02 -2.55
N HIS A 161 -11.33 -2.39 -1.89
CA HIS A 161 -9.92 -2.38 -2.27
C HIS A 161 -9.10 -3.22 -1.31
N LEU A 162 -8.31 -4.15 -1.86
CA LEU A 162 -7.34 -4.92 -1.11
C LEU A 162 -6.08 -4.07 -0.88
N ILE A 163 -5.60 -4.05 0.35
CA ILE A 163 -4.34 -3.43 0.75
C ILE A 163 -3.52 -4.43 1.57
N ASP A 164 -2.28 -4.05 1.90
CA ASP A 164 -1.40 -4.68 2.87
C ASP A 164 -1.17 -6.19 2.61
N HIS A 165 -0.25 -6.46 1.67
CA HIS A 165 0.25 -7.77 1.25
C HIS A 165 1.74 -7.98 1.59
N ASP A 166 2.33 -7.12 2.41
CA ASP A 166 3.76 -7.16 2.80
C ASP A 166 4.18 -8.45 3.52
N LEU A 167 3.21 -9.17 4.11
CA LEU A 167 3.39 -10.49 4.73
C LEU A 167 3.01 -11.67 3.83
N ALA A 168 2.68 -11.45 2.56
CA ALA A 168 2.44 -12.53 1.61
C ALA A 168 3.76 -13.21 1.13
N PHE A 169 3.61 -14.41 0.55
CA PHE A 169 4.67 -15.24 -0.02
C PHE A 169 5.73 -15.64 1.03
N SER A 170 5.26 -16.30 2.09
CA SER A 170 6.05 -16.75 3.24
C SER A 170 6.94 -17.95 2.97
#